data_AF-M1P6K9-F1
#
_entry.id   AF-M1P6K9-F1
#
_cell.length_a   1.000
_cell.length_b   1.000
_cell.length_c   1.000
_cell.angle_alpha   90.00
_cell.angle_beta   90.00
_cell.angle_gamma   90.00
#
_symmetry.space_group_name_H-M   'P 1'
#
loop_
_entity.id
_entity.type
_entity.pdbx_description
1 polymer ?
#
loop_
_entity_poly.entity_id
_entity_poly.type
_entity_poly.pdbx_seq_one_letter_code
_entity_poly.pdbx_strand_id
1 'polypeptide(L)'
;MTKTRIALVAVLMMILSLSAANLMAQGRVNGKQGNSPPFLITGKIPHLTQLLMQQWDNPELRLSEEQKGKLLVVRKETIEDVRKLGQEIAPLEKQVAEGILSGKTPDELQSLVQAIAGLKAEASMVHLRCVYNTSNILDRQQLDLLNNL
;
A
#
# COMPACT_ATOMS: atom_id res chain seq x y z
N MET A 1 42.31 -8.53 -33.61
CA MET A 1 41.81 -7.93 -32.35
C MET A 1 42.46 -8.65 -31.19
N THR A 2 43.25 -7.94 -30.38
CA THR A 2 44.12 -8.52 -29.35
C THR A 2 43.33 -8.93 -28.11
N LYS A 3 43.68 -10.09 -27.52
CA LYS A 3 43.05 -10.73 -26.34
C LYS A 3 42.78 -9.77 -25.17
N THR A 4 43.60 -8.72 -25.04
CA THR A 4 43.48 -7.65 -24.04
C THR A 4 42.21 -6.82 -24.17
N ARG A 5 41.70 -6.59 -25.39
CA ARG A 5 40.43 -5.85 -25.62
C ARG A 5 39.20 -6.68 -25.23
N ILE A 6 39.27 -8.00 -25.41
CA ILE A 6 38.19 -8.92 -25.03
C ILE A 6 38.10 -9.01 -23.50
N ALA A 7 39.24 -9.09 -22.81
CA ALA A 7 39.30 -9.10 -21.35
C ALA A 7 38.73 -7.80 -20.73
N LEU A 8 39.03 -6.64 -21.33
CA LEU A 8 38.54 -5.35 -20.82
C LEU A 8 37.02 -5.19 -20.95
N VAL A 9 36.44 -5.69 -22.05
CA VAL A 9 34.97 -5.68 -22.26
C VAL A 9 34.26 -6.61 -21.29
N ALA A 10 34.84 -7.80 -21.01
CA ALA A 10 34.29 -8.75 -20.06
C ALA A 10 34.30 -8.22 -18.61
N VAL A 11 35.37 -7.52 -18.22
CA VAL A 11 35.47 -6.89 -16.89
C VAL A 11 34.48 -5.73 -16.75
N LEU A 12 34.32 -4.89 -17.78
CA LEU A 12 33.35 -3.79 -17.77
C LEU A 12 31.89 -4.29 -17.64
N MET A 13 31.56 -5.38 -18.33
CA MET A 13 30.24 -6.03 -18.25
C MET A 13 29.94 -6.63 -16.85
N MET A 14 30.95 -7.14 -16.13
CA MET A 14 30.76 -7.62 -14.75
C MET A 14 30.55 -6.48 -13.74
N ILE A 15 31.16 -5.31 -13.94
CA ILE A 15 31.00 -4.16 -13.04
C ILE A 15 29.60 -3.54 -13.20
N LEU A 16 29.04 -3.55 -14.42
CA LEU A 16 27.68 -3.11 -14.72
C LEU A 16 26.61 -4.04 -14.14
N SER A 17 26.83 -5.36 -14.07
CA SER A 17 25.87 -6.28 -13.47
C SER A 17 25.87 -6.25 -11.93
N LEU A 18 27.02 -6.00 -11.29
CA LEU A 18 27.11 -5.85 -9.83
C LEU A 18 26.42 -4.59 -9.30
N SER A 19 26.33 -3.52 -10.09
CA SER A 19 25.72 -2.26 -9.66
C SER A 19 24.18 -2.33 -9.62
N ALA A 20 23.55 -3.04 -10.57
CA ALA A 20 22.10 -3.24 -10.59
C ALA A 20 21.59 -4.08 -9.40
N ALA A 21 22.32 -5.13 -9.02
CA ALA A 21 21.96 -5.98 -7.89
C ALA A 21 22.01 -5.23 -6.54
N ASN A 22 23.01 -4.36 -6.36
CA ASN A 22 23.13 -3.53 -5.16
C ASN A 22 22.04 -2.45 -5.07
N LEU A 23 21.56 -1.93 -6.20
CA LEU A 23 20.46 -0.96 -6.24
C LEU A 23 19.14 -1.56 -5.74
N MET A 24 18.86 -2.83 -6.07
CA MET A 24 17.68 -3.55 -5.57
C MET A 24 17.75 -3.89 -4.08
N ALA A 25 18.95 -4.04 -3.52
CA ALA A 25 19.14 -4.33 -2.11
C ALA A 25 18.90 -3.11 -1.20
N GLN A 26 19.12 -1.89 -1.69
CA GLN A 26 18.98 -0.66 -0.91
C GLN A 26 17.52 -0.30 -0.57
N GLY A 27 16.52 -0.91 -1.22
CA GLY A 27 15.11 -0.78 -0.82
C GLY A 27 14.70 -1.64 0.39
N ARG A 28 15.58 -2.51 0.89
CA ARG A 28 15.32 -3.40 2.03
C ARG A 28 15.88 -2.82 3.31
N VAL A 29 15.17 -1.89 3.94
CA VAL A 29 15.39 -1.61 5.35
C VAL A 29 14.72 -2.72 6.16
N ASN A 30 15.51 -3.52 6.89
CA ASN A 30 15.10 -4.57 7.85
C ASN A 30 14.47 -5.88 7.33
N GLY A 31 14.67 -6.29 6.07
CA GLY A 31 14.31 -7.65 5.62
C GLY A 31 12.81 -7.98 5.59
N LYS A 32 11.95 -7.09 6.09
CA LYS A 32 10.52 -7.04 5.76
C LYS A 32 10.36 -6.06 4.62
N GLN A 33 9.94 -6.56 3.47
CA GLN A 33 9.40 -5.72 2.41
C GLN A 33 8.16 -5.06 2.99
N GLY A 34 8.32 -3.85 3.53
CA GLY A 34 7.21 -3.05 4.01
C GLY A 34 6.39 -2.65 2.80
N ASN A 35 5.39 -3.45 2.45
CA ASN A 35 4.46 -3.07 1.39
C ASN A 35 3.88 -1.72 1.78
N SER A 36 4.14 -0.71 0.96
CA SER A 36 3.50 0.58 1.13
C SER A 36 1.98 0.35 1.12
N PRO A 37 1.20 1.05 1.95
CA PRO A 37 -0.25 0.91 1.96
C PRO A 37 -0.78 1.03 0.53
N PRO A 38 -1.76 0.20 0.12
CA PRO A 38 -2.21 0.15 -1.27
C PRO A 38 -3.05 1.37 -1.68
N PHE A 39 -2.97 2.48 -0.95
CA PHE A 39 -3.79 3.66 -1.16
C PHE A 39 -3.08 4.67 -2.08
N LEU A 40 -3.86 5.33 -2.92
CA LEU A 40 -3.43 6.50 -3.68
C LEU A 40 -3.33 7.73 -2.77
N ILE A 41 -4.28 7.91 -1.86
CA ILE A 41 -4.29 9.00 -0.88
C ILE A 41 -3.76 8.48 0.46
N THR A 42 -2.55 8.90 0.83
CA THR A 42 -1.87 8.47 2.06
C THR A 42 -1.81 9.59 3.09
N GLY A 43 -1.99 9.26 4.37
CA GLY A 43 -1.82 10.19 5.50
C GLY A 43 -2.82 11.35 5.60
N LYS A 44 -3.86 11.39 4.76
CA LYS A 44 -4.90 12.44 4.76
C LYS A 44 -6.30 11.93 5.11
N ILE A 45 -6.50 10.61 5.11
CA ILE A 45 -7.78 9.98 5.45
C ILE A 45 -7.65 9.40 6.88
N PRO A 46 -8.56 9.71 7.81
CA PRO A 46 -8.49 9.21 9.17
C PRO A 46 -8.73 7.70 9.23
N HIS A 47 -7.97 6.99 10.06
CA HIS A 47 -8.13 5.55 10.29
C HIS A 47 -9.16 5.28 11.40
N LEU A 48 -10.40 5.73 11.23
CA LEU A 48 -11.43 5.71 12.29
C LEU A 48 -11.65 4.32 12.89
N THR A 49 -11.71 3.26 12.09
CA THR A 49 -11.89 1.91 12.63
C THR A 49 -10.68 1.42 13.43
N GLN A 50 -9.47 1.89 13.15
CA GLN A 50 -8.29 1.58 13.97
C GLN A 50 -8.36 2.32 15.31
N LEU A 51 -8.69 3.61 15.28
CA LEU A 51 -8.87 4.41 16.50
C LEU A 51 -9.98 3.83 17.38
N LEU A 52 -11.10 3.43 16.78
CA LEU A 52 -12.18 2.72 17.48
C LEU A 52 -11.71 1.45 18.16
N MET A 53 -10.87 0.62 17.52
CA MET A 53 -10.36 -0.58 18.17
C MET A 53 -9.45 -0.24 19.36
N GLN A 54 -8.72 0.87 19.31
CA GLN A 54 -7.91 1.33 20.45
C GLN A 54 -8.78 1.84 21.61
N GLN A 55 -9.98 2.32 21.30
CA GLN A 55 -10.95 2.86 22.26
C GLN A 55 -12.14 1.92 22.51
N TRP A 56 -12.00 0.63 22.16
CA TRP A 56 -13.14 -0.29 22.07
C TRP A 56 -13.92 -0.44 23.38
N ASP A 57 -13.18 -0.45 24.50
CA ASP A 57 -13.71 -0.58 25.84
C ASP A 57 -13.74 0.77 26.59
N ASN A 58 -13.59 1.90 25.87
CA ASN A 58 -13.67 3.22 26.48
C ASN A 58 -15.12 3.49 26.96
N PRO A 59 -15.35 3.66 28.28
CA PRO A 59 -16.68 3.85 28.83
C PRO A 59 -17.32 5.17 28.40
N GLU A 60 -16.55 6.19 28.01
CA GLU A 60 -17.05 7.48 27.52
C GLU A 60 -17.61 7.38 26.10
N LEU A 61 -17.10 6.44 25.30
CA LEU A 61 -17.58 6.21 23.93
C LEU A 61 -18.95 5.49 23.91
N ARG A 62 -19.30 4.78 25.00
CA ARG A 62 -20.63 4.18 25.23
C ARG A 62 -21.20 3.42 24.02
N LEU A 63 -20.35 2.68 23.30
CA LEU A 63 -20.78 1.89 22.15
C LEU A 63 -21.81 0.84 22.57
N SER A 64 -22.99 0.89 21.96
CA SER A 64 -23.97 -0.19 22.11
C SER A 64 -23.46 -1.48 21.45
N GLU A 65 -23.97 -2.63 21.91
CA GLU A 65 -23.61 -3.92 21.31
C GLU A 65 -24.02 -4.00 19.82
N GLU A 66 -25.11 -3.33 19.43
CA GLU A 66 -25.50 -3.21 18.03
C GLU A 66 -24.46 -2.42 17.21
N GLN A 67 -23.98 -1.29 17.72
CA GLN A 67 -22.93 -0.51 17.07
C GLN A 67 -21.64 -1.31 16.95
N LYS A 68 -21.22 -1.99 18.02
CA LYS A 68 -20.04 -2.87 18.02
C LYS A 68 -20.14 -3.93 16.93
N GLY A 69 -21.29 -4.60 16.82
CA GLY A 69 -21.53 -5.59 15.76
C GLY A 69 -21.35 -5.00 14.36
N LYS A 70 -21.97 -3.84 14.07
CA LYS A 70 -21.84 -3.17 12.76
C LYS A 70 -20.41 -2.71 12.47
N LEU A 71 -19.72 -2.16 13.46
CA LEU A 71 -18.34 -1.67 13.31
C LEU A 71 -17.35 -2.81 13.01
N LEU A 72 -17.53 -3.97 13.63
CA LEU A 72 -16.72 -5.15 13.34
C LEU A 72 -16.90 -5.65 11.90
N VAL A 73 -18.13 -5.62 11.38
CA VAL A 73 -18.42 -5.95 9.97
C VAL A 73 -17.71 -4.97 9.04
N VAL A 74 -17.89 -3.66 9.25
CA VAL A 74 -17.22 -2.62 8.44
C VAL A 74 -15.71 -2.81 8.44
N ARG A 75 -15.10 -3.06 9.61
CA ARG A 75 -13.66 -3.30 9.73
C ARG A 75 -13.22 -4.54 8.97
N LYS A 76 -13.93 -5.66 9.13
CA LYS A 76 -13.61 -6.93 8.47
C LYS A 76 -13.62 -6.77 6.96
N GLU A 77 -14.72 -6.26 6.40
CA GLU A 77 -14.89 -6.06 4.97
C GLU A 77 -13.81 -5.13 4.41
N THR A 78 -13.54 -4.01 5.09
CA THR A 78 -12.49 -3.06 4.69
C THR A 78 -11.12 -3.74 4.62
N ILE A 79 -10.74 -4.52 5.64
CA ILE A 79 -9.43 -5.20 5.67
C ILE A 79 -9.35 -6.24 4.56
N GLU A 80 -10.41 -7.01 4.33
CA GLU A 80 -10.46 -8.04 3.29
C GLU A 80 -10.29 -7.43 1.89
N ASP A 81 -11.04 -6.37 1.58
CA ASP A 81 -10.99 -5.67 0.30
C ASP A 81 -9.62 -5.02 0.06
N VAL A 82 -9.11 -4.29 1.04
CA VAL A 82 -7.78 -3.64 0.95
C VAL A 82 -6.67 -4.67 0.77
N ARG A 83 -6.76 -5.82 1.48
CA ARG A 83 -5.78 -6.90 1.34
C ARG A 83 -5.82 -7.49 -0.06
N LYS A 84 -7.01 -7.75 -0.61
CA LYS A 84 -7.16 -8.28 -1.97
C LYS A 84 -6.54 -7.34 -3.00
N LEU A 85 -6.86 -6.04 -2.93
CA LEU A 85 -6.27 -5.03 -3.82
C LEU A 85 -4.74 -4.97 -3.68
N GLY A 86 -4.22 -5.06 -2.46
CA GLY A 86 -2.77 -5.12 -2.23
C GLY A 86 -2.11 -6.35 -2.88
N GLN A 87 -2.78 -7.51 -2.90
CA GLN A 87 -2.31 -8.71 -3.57
C GLN A 87 -2.30 -8.57 -5.10
N GLU A 88 -3.20 -7.76 -5.67
CA GLU A 88 -3.26 -7.47 -7.11
C GLU A 88 -2.24 -6.39 -7.51
N ILE A 89 -2.01 -5.39 -6.68
CA ILE A 89 -1.05 -4.29 -6.93
C ILE A 89 0.41 -4.79 -6.89
N ALA A 90 0.77 -5.58 -5.88
CA ALA A 90 2.15 -6.01 -5.66
C ALA A 90 2.85 -6.66 -6.88
N PRO A 91 2.24 -7.62 -7.61
CA PRO A 91 2.87 -8.18 -8.80
C PRO A 91 2.98 -7.18 -9.96
N LEU A 92 2.10 -6.19 -10.07
CA LEU A 92 2.20 -5.14 -11.09
C LEU A 92 3.37 -4.19 -10.79
N GLU A 93 3.53 -3.77 -9.54
CA GLU A 93 4.67 -2.95 -9.11
C GLU A 93 6.00 -3.68 -9.35
N LYS A 94 6.03 -4.99 -9.08
CA LYS A 94 7.19 -5.84 -9.39
C LYS A 94 7.49 -5.86 -10.89
N GLN A 95 6.48 -6.02 -11.76
CA GLN A 95 6.65 -6.00 -13.21
C GLN A 95 7.17 -4.66 -13.73
N VAL A 96 6.73 -3.54 -13.14
CA VAL A 96 7.27 -2.21 -13.47
C VAL A 96 8.75 -2.14 -13.10
N ALA A 97 9.12 -2.56 -11.89
CA ALA A 97 10.52 -2.55 -11.44
C ALA A 97 11.42 -3.42 -12.33
N GLU A 98 10.99 -4.63 -12.66
CA GLU A 98 11.72 -5.54 -13.57
C GLU A 98 11.81 -4.99 -14.99
N GLY A 99 10.75 -4.33 -15.47
CA GLY A 99 10.71 -3.68 -16.77
C GLY A 99 11.72 -2.54 -16.90
N ILE A 100 11.82 -1.68 -15.88
CA ILE A 100 12.82 -0.60 -15.83
C ILE A 100 14.24 -1.19 -15.94
N LEU A 101 14.53 -2.24 -15.16
CA LEU A 101 15.85 -2.88 -15.16
C LEU A 101 16.17 -3.60 -16.47
N SER A 102 15.15 -4.00 -17.21
CA SER A 102 15.28 -4.61 -18.54
C SER A 102 15.37 -3.57 -19.67
N GLY A 103 15.36 -2.27 -19.35
CA GLY A 103 15.47 -1.19 -20.33
C GLY A 103 14.17 -0.81 -21.04
N LYS A 104 13.00 -1.22 -20.51
CA LYS A 104 11.71 -0.77 -21.05
C LYS A 104 11.56 0.74 -20.92
N THR A 105 10.97 1.34 -21.93
CA THR A 105 10.63 2.77 -21.96
C THR A 105 9.40 3.06 -21.10
N PRO A 106 9.18 4.34 -20.71
CA PRO A 106 7.96 4.74 -20.01
C PRO A 106 6.68 4.38 -20.77
N ASP A 107 6.67 4.50 -22.10
CA ASP A 107 5.50 4.19 -22.93
C ASP A 107 5.13 2.70 -22.86
N GLU A 108 6.14 1.81 -22.86
CA GLU A 108 5.95 0.36 -22.70
C GLU A 108 5.46 -0.04 -21.29
N LEU A 109 5.67 0.82 -20.29
CA LEU A 109 5.25 0.60 -18.90
C LEU A 109 3.94 1.32 -18.56
N GLN A 110 3.44 2.19 -19.43
CA GLN A 110 2.33 3.10 -19.16
C GLN A 110 1.08 2.35 -18.71
N SER A 111 0.71 1.26 -19.38
CA SER A 111 -0.49 0.48 -19.06
C SER A 111 -0.42 -0.16 -17.67
N LEU A 112 0.75 -0.66 -17.26
CA LEU A 112 0.97 -1.20 -15.92
C LEU A 112 0.83 -0.11 -14.86
N VAL A 113 1.42 1.07 -15.10
CA VAL A 113 1.33 2.21 -14.18
C VAL A 113 -0.12 2.67 -14.03
N GLN A 114 -0.87 2.75 -15.12
CA GLN A 114 -2.30 3.10 -15.10
C GLN A 114 -3.13 2.06 -14.34
N ALA A 115 -2.85 0.76 -14.53
CA ALA A 115 -3.53 -0.30 -13.79
C ALA A 115 -3.26 -0.21 -12.28
N ILE A 116 -1.99 0.02 -11.88
CA ILE A 116 -1.62 0.26 -10.48
C ILE A 116 -2.36 1.48 -9.91
N ALA A 117 -2.40 2.58 -10.66
CA ALA A 117 -3.09 3.80 -10.23
C ALA A 117 -4.60 3.55 -10.03
N GLY A 118 -5.23 2.80 -10.94
CA GLY A 118 -6.64 2.40 -10.83
C GLY A 118 -6.93 1.60 -9.57
N LEU A 119 -6.14 0.55 -9.30
CA LEU A 119 -6.28 -0.28 -8.11
C LEU A 119 -6.02 0.51 -6.81
N LYS A 120 -5.03 1.43 -6.81
CA LYS A 120 -4.76 2.30 -5.66
C LYS A 120 -5.88 3.32 -5.42
N ALA A 121 -6.52 3.80 -6.48
CA ALA A 121 -7.71 4.64 -6.39
C ALA A 121 -8.88 3.84 -5.78
N GLU A 122 -9.10 2.61 -6.22
CA GLU A 122 -10.12 1.72 -5.67
C GLU A 122 -9.89 1.45 -4.18
N ALA A 123 -8.66 1.14 -3.77
CA ALA A 123 -8.32 0.94 -2.36
C ALA A 123 -8.58 2.21 -1.52
N SER A 124 -8.32 3.40 -2.08
CA SER A 124 -8.63 4.67 -1.42
C SER A 124 -10.14 4.86 -1.27
N MET A 125 -10.94 4.45 -2.25
CA MET A 125 -12.39 4.47 -2.18
C MET A 125 -12.95 3.50 -1.13
N VAL A 126 -12.33 2.32 -0.97
CA VAL A 126 -12.65 1.40 0.14
C VAL A 126 -12.39 2.07 1.49
N HIS A 127 -11.26 2.77 1.64
CA HIS A 127 -10.96 3.50 2.86
C HIS A 127 -11.94 4.66 3.13
N LEU A 128 -12.31 5.43 2.10
CA LEU A 128 -13.32 6.49 2.22
C LEU A 128 -14.68 5.93 2.63
N ARG A 129 -15.09 4.79 2.06
CA ARG A 129 -16.33 4.10 2.43
C ARG A 129 -16.28 3.59 3.88
N CYS A 130 -15.14 3.09 4.34
CA CYS A 130 -14.93 2.71 5.73
C CYS A 130 -15.16 3.89 6.68
N VAL A 131 -14.58 5.06 6.38
CA VAL A 131 -14.79 6.30 7.15
C VAL A 131 -16.26 6.69 7.17
N TYR A 132 -16.92 6.69 6.00
CA TYR A 132 -18.34 7.04 5.87
C TYR A 132 -19.25 6.08 6.66
N ASN A 133 -19.09 4.78 6.47
CA ASN A 133 -19.90 3.76 7.14
C ASN A 133 -19.71 3.80 8.65
N THR A 134 -18.47 3.97 9.11
CA THR A 134 -18.16 4.13 10.53
C THR A 134 -18.87 5.36 11.10
N SER A 135 -18.78 6.50 10.41
CA SER A 135 -19.39 7.76 10.86
C SER A 135 -20.92 7.68 10.93
N ASN A 136 -21.56 6.85 10.10
CA ASN A 136 -23.00 6.64 10.12
C ASN A 136 -23.49 5.64 11.19
N ILE A 137 -22.58 4.84 11.77
CA ILE A 137 -22.91 3.94 12.88
C ILE A 137 -22.81 4.67 14.21
N LEU A 138 -21.88 5.61 14.31
CA LEU A 138 -21.67 6.42 15.50
C LEU A 138 -22.67 7.56 15.57
N ASP A 139 -23.07 7.92 16.79
CA ASP A 139 -23.74 9.19 16.99
C ASP A 139 -22.75 10.36 16.95
N ARG A 140 -23.29 11.59 16.95
CA ARG A 140 -22.48 12.80 16.87
C ARG A 140 -21.51 12.96 18.05
N GLN A 141 -21.93 12.60 19.27
CA GLN A 141 -21.08 12.73 20.46
C GLN A 141 -19.92 11.75 20.41
N GLN A 142 -20.17 10.52 19.96
CA GLN A 142 -19.15 9.48 19.77
C GLN A 142 -18.14 9.89 18.69
N LEU A 143 -18.61 10.44 17.58
CA LEU A 143 -17.75 10.91 16.50
C LEU A 143 -16.90 12.12 16.93
N ASP A 144 -17.50 13.08 17.64
CA ASP A 144 -16.78 14.24 18.19
C ASP A 144 -15.72 13.79 19.20
N LEU A 145 -16.01 12.81 20.05
CA LEU A 145 -15.03 12.25 20.98
C LEU A 145 -13.82 11.69 20.21
N LEU A 146 -14.05 10.87 19.18
CA LEU A 146 -12.96 10.28 18.38
C LEU A 146 -12.13 11.31 17.61
N ASN A 147 -12.74 12.37 17.10
CA ASN A 147 -12.04 13.39 16.33
C ASN A 147 -11.15 14.30 17.20
N ASN A 148 -11.31 14.27 18.52
CA ASN A 148 -10.59 15.11 19.48
C ASN A 148 -9.54 14.31 20.30
N LEU A 149 -9.29 13.05 19.94
CA LEU A 149 -8.21 12.22 20.50
C LEU A 149 -6.89 12.41 19.75
#